data_AF-A0A9D9XNF2-F1
#
_entry.id   AF-A0A9D9XNF2-F1
#
_cell.length_a   1.000
_cell.length_b   1.000
_cell.length_c   1.000
_cell.angle_alpha   90.00
_cell.angle_beta   90.00
_cell.angle_gamma   90.00
#
_symmetry.space_group_name_H-M   'P 1'
#
loop_
_entity.id
_entity.type
_entity.pdbx_description
1 polymer ?
#
loop_
_entity_poly.entity_id
_entity_poly.type
_entity_poly.pdbx_seq_one_letter_code
_entity_poly.pdbx_strand_id
1 'polypeptide(L)' 'MQELIDKLKTEAGLNDEQAKQAIATIKNYVVEKFPMLEGAVSNIFGAAE' A
#
# COMPACT_ATOMS: atom_id res chain seq x y z
N MET A 1 3.39 7.95 2.58
CA MET A 1 2.16 7.34 2.04
C MET A 1 1.47 8.23 1.01
N GLN A 2 1.30 9.54 1.23
CA GLN A 2 0.74 10.44 0.21
C GLN A 2 1.54 10.44 -1.11
N GLU A 3 2.87 10.49 -1.05
CA GLU A 3 3.74 10.42 -2.23
C GLU A 3 3.51 9.15 -3.08
N LEU A 4 3.26 8.01 -2.43
CA LEU A 4 2.96 6.74 -3.12
C LEU A 4 1.59 6.79 -3.79
N ILE A 5 0.59 7.38 -3.12
CA ILE A 5 -0.74 7.59 -3.70
C ILE A 5 -0.64 8.50 -4.93
N ASP A 6 0.10 9.60 -4.83
CA ASP A 6 0.29 10.53 -5.95
C ASP A 6 1.00 9.84 -7.12
N LYS A 7 2.05 9.05 -6.86
CA LYS A 7 2.69 8.20 -7.88
C LYS A 7 1.72 7.24 -8.55
N LEU A 8 0.89 6.52 -7.79
CA LEU A 8 -0.11 5.60 -8.34
C LEU A 8 -1.15 6.32 -9.20
N LYS A 9 -1.55 7.54 -8.81
CA LYS A 9 -2.46 8.37 -9.61
C LYS A 9 -1.80 8.85 -10.90
N THR A 10 -0.56 9.35 -10.83
CA THR A 10 0.14 9.92 -11.99
C THR A 10 0.67 8.87 -12.96
N GLU A 11 1.25 7.77 -12.46
CA GLU A 11 1.93 6.77 -13.29
C GLU A 11 1.03 5.61 -13.70
N ALA A 12 0.07 5.22 -12.85
CA ALA A 12 -0.85 4.12 -13.12
C ALA A 12 -2.28 4.60 -13.46
N GLY A 13 -2.53 5.91 -13.45
CA GLY A 13 -3.83 6.48 -13.83
C GLY A 13 -4.96 6.15 -12.85
N LEU A 14 -4.63 5.80 -11.61
CA LEU A 14 -5.62 5.44 -10.59
C LEU A 14 -6.30 6.70 -10.04
N ASN A 15 -7.54 6.55 -9.60
CA ASN A 15 -8.17 7.55 -8.71
C ASN A 15 -7.77 7.30 -7.24
N ASP A 16 -8.18 8.21 -6.34
CA ASP A 16 -7.81 8.14 -4.92
C ASP A 16 -8.26 6.85 -4.22
N GLU A 17 -9.47 6.36 -4.49
CA GLU A 17 -9.96 5.10 -3.92
C GLU A 17 -9.17 3.89 -4.44
N GLN A 18 -8.92 3.86 -5.75
CA GLN A 18 -8.16 2.79 -6.40
C GLN A 18 -6.71 2.73 -5.89
N ALA A 19 -6.06 3.89 -5.70
CA ALA A 19 -4.70 3.95 -5.18
C ALA A 19 -4.62 3.43 -3.73
N LYS A 20 -5.57 3.83 -2.87
CA LYS A 20 -5.68 3.30 -1.50
C LYS A 20 -5.92 1.79 -1.51
N GLN A 21 -6.83 1.31 -2.35
CA GLN A 21 -7.13 -0.11 -2.48
C GLN A 21 -5.93 -0.90 -2.98
N ALA A 22 -5.19 -0.39 -3.98
CA ALA A 22 -4.00 -1.06 -4.50
C ALA A 22 -2.95 -1.25 -3.41
N ILE A 23 -2.71 -0.24 -2.58
CA ILE A 23 -1.77 -0.33 -1.46
C ILE A 23 -2.23 -1.38 -0.45
N ALA A 24 -3.52 -1.40 -0.10
CA ALA A 24 -4.07 -2.41 0.81
C ALA A 24 -3.95 -3.83 0.24
N THR A 25 -4.23 -4.02 -1.05
CA THR A 25 -4.08 -5.31 -1.73
C THR A 25 -2.62 -5.78 -1.71
N ILE A 26 -1.66 -4.89 -1.99
CA ILE A 26 -0.23 -5.22 -1.95
C ILE A 26 0.20 -5.58 -0.53
N LYS A 27 -0.20 -4.80 0.47
CA LYS A 27 0.06 -5.09 1.90
C LYS A 27 -0.40 -6.50 2.25
N ASN A 28 -1.66 -6.81 1.97
CA ASN A 28 -2.26 -8.10 2.32
C ASN A 28 -1.56 -9.25 1.58
N TYR A 29 -1.26 -9.08 0.29
CA TYR A 29 -0.55 -10.08 -0.49
C TYR A 29 0.84 -10.37 0.08
N VAL A 30 1.60 -9.33 0.44
CA VAL A 30 2.95 -9.50 1.01
C VAL A 30 2.90 -10.18 2.37
N VAL A 31 1.96 -9.81 3.25
CA VAL A 31 1.80 -10.47 4.56
C VAL A 31 1.41 -11.93 4.40
N GLU A 32 0.50 -12.25 3.47
CA GLU A 32 0.10 -13.63 3.19
C GLU A 32 1.28 -14.47 2.70
N LYS A 33 2.13 -13.94 1.80
CA LYS A 33 3.28 -14.66 1.26
C LYS A 33 4.49 -14.69 2.19
N PHE A 34 4.64 -13.66 3.03
CA PHE A 34 5.81 -13.46 3.90
C PHE A 34 5.35 -13.02 5.30
N PRO A 35 4.71 -13.90 6.08
CA PRO A 35 4.13 -13.54 7.37
C PRO A 35 5.17 -13.00 8.37
N MET A 36 6.43 -13.41 8.25
CA MET A 36 7.53 -12.87 9.06
C MET A 36 7.77 -11.35 8.87
N LEU A 37 7.29 -10.77 7.76
CA LEU A 37 7.44 -9.35 7.45
C LEU A 37 6.26 -8.50 7.94
N GLU A 38 5.22 -9.10 8.55
CA GLU A 38 3.98 -8.42 8.94
C GLU A 38 4.22 -7.13 9.75
N GLY A 39 5.11 -7.19 10.75
CA GLY A 39 5.45 -6.02 11.57
C GLY A 39 6.12 -4.91 10.76
N ALA A 40 7.06 -5.25 9.88
CA ALA A 40 7.75 -4.28 9.03
C ALA A 40 6.81 -3.66 7.99
N VAL A 41 5.99 -4.48 7.34
CA VAL A 41 4.98 -4.03 6.37
C VAL A 41 3.95 -3.14 7.06
N SER A 42 3.52 -3.48 8.28
CA SER A 42 2.61 -2.63 9.06
C SER A 42 3.25 -1.30 9.46
N ASN A 43 4.55 -1.24 9.74
CA ASN A 43 5.24 0.04 9.98
C ASN A 43 5.34 0.91 8.73
N ILE A 44 5.55 0.30 7.55
CA ILE A 44 5.69 1.01 6.27
C ILE A 44 4.33 1.54 5.78
N PHE A 45 3.29 0.71 5.87
CA PHE A 45 1.95 1.00 5.31
C PHE A 45 0.92 1.46 6.34
N GLY A 46 1.18 1.29 7.64
CA GLY A 46 0.29 1.64 8.75
C GLY A 46 0.53 3.03 9.34
N ALA A 47 1.59 3.74 8.95
CA ALA A 47 1.79 5.16 9.30
C ALA A 47 0.84 6.12 8.53
N ALA A 48 -0.31 5.63 8.07
CA ALA A 48 -1.30 6.36 7.28
C ALA A 48 -2.71 6.29 7.88
N GLU A 49 -2.80 6.14 9.20
CA GLU A 49 -4.01 6.54 9.96
C GLU A 49 -3.97 8.04 10.28
#